data_AF-A0A645C852-F1
#
_entry.id   AF-A0A645C852-F1
#
_cell.length_a   1.000
_cell.length_b   1.000
_cell.length_c   1.000
_cell.angle_alpha   90.00
_cell.angle_beta   90.00
_cell.angle_gamma   90.00
#
_symmetry.space_group_name_H-M   'P 1'
#
loop_
_entity.id
_entity.type
_entity.pdbx_description
1 polymer ?
#
loop_
_entity_poly.entity_id
_entity_poly.type
_entity_poly.pdbx_seq_one_letter_code
_entity_poly.pdbx_strand_id
1 'polypeptide(L)'
;MKEPFNLERILHRGKYNVDGEAKEEIKFDLRNVFTNLLGITQDYTLGDKIISYAVFIQSFVWGFLCTFVGVVIWNAITPWPLAWWGHYFFITIIAIPLVFSVVSVFWFGIGGSIDLVRLFQDLKNRDINPFDNGQVEGNVSLADKARFEKIEQAEAENNAKQD
;
A
#
# COMPACT_ATOMS: atom_id res chain seq x y z
N MET A 1 -21.67 28.33 25.50
CA MET A 1 -21.70 27.32 24.42
C MET A 1 -20.29 27.26 23.85
N LYS A 2 -19.76 26.07 23.58
CA LYS A 2 -18.42 25.92 23.02
C LYS A 2 -18.51 26.17 21.51
N GLU A 3 -17.59 26.94 20.95
CA GLU A 3 -17.55 27.22 19.52
C GLU A 3 -17.41 25.91 18.72
N PRO A 4 -18.03 25.80 17.52
CA PRO A 4 -17.91 24.61 16.69
C PRO A 4 -16.45 24.44 16.23
N PHE A 5 -15.94 23.21 16.35
CA PHE A 5 -14.57 22.90 15.95
C PHE A 5 -14.39 22.97 14.43
N ASN A 6 -13.26 23.52 13.99
CA ASN A 6 -12.89 23.55 12.58
C ASN A 6 -12.53 22.13 12.09
N LEU A 7 -13.42 21.53 11.30
CA LEU A 7 -13.26 20.19 10.75
C LEU A 7 -12.12 20.07 9.75
N GLU A 8 -11.85 21.11 8.95
CA GLU A 8 -10.73 21.14 8.01
C GLU A 8 -9.39 20.99 8.75
N ARG A 9 -9.29 21.61 9.92
CA ARG A 9 -8.12 21.53 10.79
C ARG A 9 -7.94 20.13 11.40
N ILE A 10 -9.01 19.51 11.88
CA ILE A 10 -8.97 18.16 12.49
C ILE A 10 -8.67 17.08 11.44
N LEU A 11 -9.18 17.27 10.21
CA LEU A 11 -9.03 16.29 9.14
C LEU A 11 -7.80 16.54 8.26
N HIS A 12 -6.94 17.52 8.59
CA HIS A 12 -5.81 17.99 7.77
C HIS A 12 -6.20 18.15 6.30
N ARG A 13 -7.29 18.89 6.05
CA ARG A 13 -7.81 19.17 4.70
C ARG A 13 -7.59 20.64 4.33
N GLY A 14 -7.71 20.93 3.03
CA GLY A 14 -7.55 22.28 2.49
C GLY A 14 -6.22 22.91 2.89
N LYS A 15 -6.28 24.11 3.50
CA LYS A 15 -5.11 24.86 3.95
C LYS A 15 -4.33 24.22 5.11
N TYR A 16 -4.92 23.26 5.81
CA TYR A 16 -4.29 22.54 6.92
C TYR A 16 -3.70 21.18 6.49
N ASN A 17 -3.67 20.89 5.18
CA ASN A 17 -2.99 19.72 4.64
C ASN A 17 -1.47 19.93 4.64
N VAL A 18 -0.84 19.57 5.75
CA VAL A 18 0.62 19.64 5.95
C VAL A 18 1.38 18.47 5.34
N ASP A 19 0.68 17.41 4.96
CA ASP A 19 1.27 16.16 4.46
C ASP A 19 1.59 16.25 2.96
N GLY A 20 1.05 17.26 2.25
CA GLY A 20 1.31 17.48 0.83
C GLY A 20 0.64 16.46 -0.10
N GLU A 21 -0.02 15.45 0.45
CA GLU A 21 -0.77 14.44 -0.29
C GLU A 21 -2.21 14.90 -0.50
N ALA A 22 -2.66 14.96 -1.75
CA ALA A 22 -4.06 15.23 -2.04
C ALA A 22 -4.88 14.03 -1.54
N LYS A 23 -5.66 14.22 -0.47
CA LYS A 23 -6.59 13.18 0.02
C LYS A 23 -7.64 12.94 -1.06
N GLU A 24 -7.42 11.92 -1.90
CA GLU A 24 -8.29 11.61 -3.02
C GLU A 24 -9.68 11.18 -2.51
N GLU A 25 -10.72 11.77 -3.08
CA GLU A 25 -12.07 11.29 -2.89
C GLU A 25 -12.22 9.94 -3.61
N ILE A 26 -12.69 8.91 -2.89
CA ILE A 26 -12.95 7.58 -3.45
C ILE A 26 -14.07 7.70 -4.49
N LYS A 27 -13.69 7.90 -5.75
CA LYS A 27 -14.62 7.87 -6.88
C LYS A 27 -14.88 6.41 -7.23
N PHE A 28 -16.07 5.93 -6.89
CA PHE A 28 -16.54 4.63 -7.36
C PHE A 28 -16.77 4.69 -8.87
N ASP A 29 -15.81 4.17 -9.65
CA ASP A 29 -15.95 3.92 -11.08
C ASP A 29 -16.04 2.40 -11.32
N LEU A 30 -17.10 1.97 -12.01
CA LEU A 30 -17.34 0.57 -12.38
C LEU A 30 -16.18 -0.02 -13.22
N ARG A 31 -15.47 0.81 -13.99
CA ARG A 31 -14.31 0.39 -14.77
C ARG A 31 -13.10 0.04 -13.91
N ASN A 32 -12.99 0.66 -12.74
CA ASN A 32 -11.91 0.43 -11.79
C ASN A 32 -12.27 -0.62 -10.73
N VAL A 33 -13.46 -1.23 -10.76
CA VAL A 33 -13.87 -2.19 -9.72
C VAL A 33 -12.90 -3.36 -9.59
N PHE A 34 -12.33 -3.85 -10.69
CA PHE A 34 -11.35 -4.94 -10.63
C PHE A 34 -10.01 -4.48 -10.02
N THR A 35 -9.55 -3.27 -10.35
CA THR A 35 -8.34 -2.65 -9.79
C THR A 35 -8.52 -2.29 -8.32
N ASN A 36 -9.71 -1.78 -7.96
CA ASN A 36 -10.10 -1.45 -6.59
C ASN A 36 -10.31 -2.72 -5.75
N LEU A 37 -10.84 -3.81 -6.33
CA LEU A 37 -10.98 -5.11 -5.66
C LEU A 37 -9.62 -5.75 -5.38
N LEU A 38 -8.66 -5.59 -6.29
CA LEU A 38 -7.27 -5.98 -6.07
C LEU A 38 -6.53 -5.04 -5.10
N GLY A 39 -7.16 -3.94 -4.66
CA GLY A 39 -6.57 -2.98 -3.73
C GLY A 39 -5.34 -2.25 -4.31
N ILE A 40 -5.24 -2.17 -5.64
CA ILE A 40 -4.12 -1.49 -6.31
C ILE A 40 -4.41 0.01 -6.29
N THR A 41 -3.99 0.68 -5.21
CA THR A 41 -4.12 2.14 -5.06
C THR A 41 -3.14 2.87 -5.97
N GLN A 42 -3.40 4.15 -6.27
CA GLN A 42 -2.50 4.97 -7.08
C GLN A 42 -1.09 5.04 -6.48
N ASP A 43 -0.98 5.00 -5.14
CA ASP A 43 0.25 5.06 -4.34
C ASP A 43 1.20 3.88 -4.58
N TYR A 44 0.74 2.83 -5.25
CA TYR A 44 1.64 1.72 -5.59
C TYR A 44 2.70 2.19 -6.58
N THR A 45 3.96 1.92 -6.25
CA THR A 45 5.06 2.09 -7.18
C THR A 45 4.86 1.18 -8.40
N LEU A 46 5.49 1.50 -9.53
CA LEU A 46 5.40 0.67 -10.73
C LEU A 46 5.86 -0.78 -10.46
N GLY A 47 6.84 -0.96 -9.58
CA GLY A 47 7.32 -2.28 -9.16
C GLY A 47 6.27 -3.05 -8.37
N ASP A 48 5.65 -2.41 -7.37
CA ASP A 48 4.64 -3.03 -6.52
C ASP A 48 3.40 -3.44 -7.33
N LYS A 49 3.02 -2.65 -8.34
CA LYS A 49 1.93 -3.01 -9.27
C LYS A 49 2.22 -4.31 -10.00
N ILE A 50 3.44 -4.46 -10.54
CA ILE A 50 3.85 -5.67 -11.27
C ILE A 50 3.80 -6.88 -10.34
N ILE A 51 4.29 -6.75 -9.10
CA ILE A 51 4.29 -7.84 -8.11
C ILE A 51 2.86 -8.27 -7.78
N SER A 52 1.96 -7.31 -7.50
CA SER A 52 0.56 -7.60 -7.20
C SER A 52 -0.14 -8.33 -8.35
N TYR A 53 0.05 -7.86 -9.59
CA TYR A 53 -0.51 -8.56 -10.75
C TYR A 53 0.12 -9.94 -10.96
N ALA A 54 1.43 -10.09 -10.77
CA ALA A 54 2.12 -11.36 -10.93
C ALA A 54 1.62 -12.41 -9.93
N VAL A 55 1.46 -12.04 -8.66
CA VAL A 55 0.93 -12.93 -7.61
C VAL A 55 -0.54 -13.29 -7.91
N PHE A 56 -1.35 -12.32 -8.35
CA PHE A 56 -2.73 -12.59 -8.73
C PHE A 56 -2.82 -13.56 -9.91
N ILE A 57 -2.05 -13.34 -10.98
CA ILE A 57 -2.00 -14.24 -12.15
C ILE A 57 -1.53 -15.62 -11.71
N GLN A 58 -0.49 -15.70 -10.88
CA GLN A 58 0.01 -16.97 -10.37
C GLN A 58 -1.06 -17.73 -9.58
N SER A 59 -1.78 -17.06 -8.67
CA SER A 59 -2.74 -17.72 -7.80
C SER A 59 -4.06 -18.05 -8.51
N PHE A 60 -4.63 -17.09 -9.23
CA PHE A 60 -5.96 -17.22 -9.82
C PHE A 60 -5.93 -17.85 -11.21
N VAL A 61 -5.07 -17.37 -12.10
CA VAL A 61 -5.01 -17.89 -13.47
C VAL A 61 -4.29 -19.23 -13.49
N TRP A 62 -3.06 -19.28 -12.97
CA TRP A 62 -2.28 -20.50 -13.01
C TRP A 62 -2.76 -21.54 -11.98
N GLY A 63 -2.86 -21.16 -10.70
CA GLY A 63 -3.32 -22.07 -9.65
C GLY A 63 -4.76 -22.52 -9.86
N PHE A 64 -5.72 -21.60 -9.78
CA PHE A 64 -7.13 -21.97 -9.81
C PHE A 64 -7.64 -22.37 -11.22
N LEU A 65 -7.46 -21.53 -12.25
CA LEU A 65 -8.03 -21.83 -13.57
C LEU A 65 -7.27 -22.94 -14.30
N CYS A 66 -5.94 -22.87 -14.40
CA CYS A 66 -5.17 -23.87 -15.15
C CYS A 66 -5.01 -25.19 -14.37
N THR A 67 -4.44 -25.16 -13.16
CA THR A 67 -4.11 -26.40 -12.46
C THR A 67 -5.31 -27.09 -11.81
N PHE A 68 -6.30 -26.34 -11.32
CA PHE A 68 -7.50 -26.96 -10.74
C PHE A 68 -8.60 -27.15 -11.79
N VAL A 69 -9.23 -26.08 -12.28
CA VAL A 69 -10.38 -26.18 -13.20
C VAL A 69 -9.99 -26.88 -14.50
N GLY A 70 -8.86 -26.50 -15.10
CA GLY A 70 -8.38 -27.06 -16.36
C GLY A 70 -8.10 -28.56 -16.26
N VAL A 71 -7.43 -29.01 -15.20
CA VAL A 71 -7.15 -30.45 -15.00
C VAL A 71 -8.42 -31.24 -14.70
N VAL A 72 -9.36 -30.68 -13.92
CA VAL A 72 -10.65 -31.33 -13.66
C VAL A 72 -11.45 -31.52 -14.95
N ILE A 73 -11.57 -30.48 -15.76
CA ILE A 73 -12.26 -30.56 -17.06
C ILE A 73 -11.56 -31.57 -17.98
N TRP A 74 -10.22 -31.51 -18.06
CA TRP A 74 -9.46 -32.42 -18.90
C TRP A 74 -9.63 -33.86 -18.46
N ASN A 75 -9.56 -34.14 -17.15
CA ASN A 75 -9.73 -35.48 -16.60
C ASN A 75 -11.17 -36.00 -16.74
N ALA A 76 -12.17 -35.12 -16.77
CA ALA A 76 -13.57 -35.49 -17.03
C ALA A 76 -13.79 -35.91 -18.50
N ILE A 77 -13.08 -35.30 -19.45
CA ILE A 77 -13.16 -35.65 -20.87
C ILE A 77 -12.32 -36.91 -21.15
N THR A 78 -11.08 -36.93 -20.68
CA THR A 78 -10.12 -38.01 -20.88
C THR A 78 -9.50 -38.39 -19.55
N PRO A 79 -9.92 -39.51 -18.92
CA PRO A 79 -9.38 -39.94 -17.64
C PRO A 79 -7.88 -40.16 -17.69
N TRP A 80 -7.16 -39.55 -16.75
CA TRP A 80 -5.70 -39.66 -16.69
C TRP A 80 -5.26 -41.01 -16.11
N PRO A 81 -4.27 -41.67 -16.73
CA PRO A 81 -3.67 -42.86 -16.15
C PRO A 81 -2.92 -42.52 -14.86
N LEU A 82 -2.88 -43.47 -13.92
CA LEU A 82 -2.36 -43.27 -12.56
C LEU A 82 -0.94 -42.66 -12.52
N ALA A 83 -0.08 -43.03 -13.46
CA ALA A 83 1.29 -42.51 -13.55
C ALA A 83 1.36 -40.98 -13.75
N TRP A 84 0.38 -40.38 -14.43
CA TRP A 84 0.37 -38.93 -14.73
C TRP A 84 0.07 -38.09 -13.49
N TRP A 85 -0.69 -38.64 -12.54
CA TRP A 85 -0.97 -37.98 -11.27
C TRP A 85 0.31 -37.73 -10.46
N GLY A 86 1.27 -38.65 -10.50
CA GLY A 86 2.57 -38.47 -9.86
C GLY A 86 3.35 -37.27 -10.41
N HIS A 87 3.41 -37.13 -11.74
CA HIS A 87 4.04 -35.99 -12.39
C HIS A 87 3.30 -34.68 -12.09
N TYR A 88 1.97 -34.71 -12.11
CA TYR A 88 1.15 -33.55 -11.78
C TYR A 88 1.45 -33.03 -10.37
N PHE A 89 1.37 -33.89 -9.35
CA PHE A 89 1.64 -33.48 -7.96
C PHE A 89 3.09 -33.04 -7.76
N PHE A 90 4.04 -33.71 -8.38
CA PHE A 90 5.44 -33.30 -8.33
C PHE A 90 5.62 -31.87 -8.88
N ILE A 91 5.00 -31.55 -10.01
CA ILE A 91 5.14 -30.22 -10.63
C ILE A 91 4.40 -29.15 -9.80
N THR A 92 3.14 -29.39 -9.44
CA THR A 92 2.28 -28.37 -8.83
C THR A 92 2.56 -28.13 -7.35
N ILE A 93 2.93 -29.17 -6.59
CA ILE A 93 3.16 -29.07 -5.14
C ILE A 93 4.64 -28.89 -4.81
N ILE A 94 5.54 -29.45 -5.60
CA ILE A 94 6.98 -29.45 -5.28
C ILE A 94 7.74 -28.49 -6.19
N ALA A 95 7.80 -28.77 -7.50
CA ALA A 95 8.71 -28.07 -8.41
C ALA A 95 8.42 -26.56 -8.50
N ILE A 96 7.16 -26.18 -8.73
CA ILE A 96 6.79 -24.77 -8.86
C ILE A 96 6.99 -24.02 -7.53
N PRO A 97 6.44 -24.46 -6.39
CA PRO A 97 6.65 -23.78 -5.11
C PRO A 97 8.12 -23.69 -4.71
N LEU A 98 8.93 -24.71 -5.01
CA LEU A 98 10.37 -24.70 -4.72
C LEU A 98 11.08 -23.58 -5.49
N VAL A 99 10.81 -23.44 -6.79
CA VAL A 99 11.42 -22.38 -7.62
C VAL A 99 11.00 -21.00 -7.09
N PHE A 100 9.71 -20.79 -6.83
CA PHE A 100 9.22 -19.53 -6.27
C PHE A 100 9.84 -19.22 -4.91
N SER A 101 9.98 -20.23 -4.05
CA SER A 101 10.58 -20.08 -2.72
C SER A 101 12.05 -19.67 -2.81
N VAL A 102 12.83 -20.33 -3.67
CA VAL A 102 14.25 -19.99 -3.86
C VAL A 102 14.40 -18.54 -4.33
N VAL A 103 13.67 -18.15 -5.37
CA VAL A 103 13.73 -16.77 -5.90
C VAL A 103 13.30 -15.76 -4.83
N SER A 104 12.21 -16.04 -4.12
CA SER A 104 11.68 -15.16 -3.09
C SER A 104 12.65 -14.99 -1.92
N VAL A 105 13.29 -16.07 -1.45
CA VAL A 105 14.25 -16.01 -0.34
C VAL A 105 15.43 -15.11 -0.68
N PHE A 106 16.01 -15.23 -1.86
CA PHE A 106 17.13 -14.37 -2.25
C PHE A 106 16.71 -12.93 -2.48
N TRP A 107 15.59 -12.71 -3.16
CA TRP A 107 15.08 -11.37 -3.44
C TRP A 107 14.68 -10.64 -2.16
N PHE A 108 13.84 -11.24 -1.30
CA PHE A 108 13.46 -10.64 -0.01
C PHE A 108 14.64 -10.55 0.95
N GLY A 109 15.54 -11.54 0.95
CA GLY A 109 16.72 -11.52 1.81
C GLY A 109 17.62 -10.32 1.49
N ILE A 110 17.91 -10.08 0.21
CA ILE A 110 18.75 -8.95 -0.20
C ILE A 110 17.99 -7.63 -0.11
N GLY A 111 16.81 -7.54 -0.72
CA GLY A 111 16.00 -6.32 -0.77
C GLY A 111 15.57 -5.87 0.62
N GLY A 112 15.03 -6.79 1.42
CA GLY A 112 14.61 -6.51 2.79
C GLY A 112 15.78 -6.08 3.69
N SER A 113 16.98 -6.65 3.50
CA SER A 113 18.15 -6.20 4.27
C SER A 113 18.58 -4.78 3.90
N ILE A 114 18.58 -4.45 2.61
CA ILE A 114 18.92 -3.09 2.13
C ILE A 114 17.90 -2.08 2.64
N ASP A 115 16.61 -2.39 2.54
CA ASP A 115 15.55 -1.49 2.94
C ASP A 115 15.50 -1.31 4.46
N LEU A 116 15.82 -2.35 5.24
CA LEU A 116 15.99 -2.23 6.69
C LEU A 116 17.11 -1.25 7.04
N VAL A 117 18.26 -1.33 6.36
CA VAL A 117 19.37 -0.40 6.58
C VAL A 117 18.98 1.03 6.21
N ARG A 118 18.28 1.23 5.09
CA ARG A 118 17.76 2.54 4.68
C ARG A 118 16.81 3.12 5.72
N LEU A 119 15.87 2.32 6.23
CA LEU A 119 14.95 2.74 7.29
C LEU A 119 15.70 3.29 8.51
N PHE A 120 16.75 2.61 8.97
CA PHE A 120 17.55 3.10 10.10
C PHE A 120 18.34 4.38 9.76
N GLN A 121 18.80 4.54 8.53
CA GLN A 121 19.45 5.78 8.08
C GLN A 121 18.47 6.94 8.06
N ASP A 122 17.25 6.72 7.56
CA ASP A 122 16.20 7.74 7.50
C ASP A 122 15.74 8.13 8.91
N LEU A 123 15.59 7.16 9.81
CA LEU A 123 15.30 7.43 11.22
C LEU A 123 16.39 8.23 11.92
N LYS A 124 17.66 7.98 11.58
CA LYS A 124 18.80 8.74 12.12
C LYS A 124 18.82 10.18 11.63
N ASN A 125 18.44 10.41 10.36
CA ASN A 125 18.48 11.72 9.73
C ASN A 125 17.17 12.50 9.84
N ARG A 126 16.15 11.92 10.46
CA ARG A 126 14.85 12.55 10.70
C ARG A 126 15.01 13.85 11.50
N ASP A 127 14.27 14.88 11.07
CA ASP A 127 14.13 16.11 11.83
C ASP A 127 13.36 15.85 13.13
N ILE A 128 13.99 16.14 14.27
CA ILE A 128 13.41 15.92 15.59
C ILE A 128 12.58 17.14 15.95
N ASN A 129 11.25 17.03 15.80
CA ASN A 129 10.33 18.06 16.26
C ASN A 129 10.19 17.98 17.80
N PRO A 130 10.61 19.00 18.58
CA PRO A 130 10.48 18.98 20.04
C PRO A 130 9.03 18.93 20.54
N PHE A 131 8.08 19.33 19.70
CA PHE A 131 6.65 19.31 19.99
C PHE A 131 5.97 17.98 19.62
N ASP A 132 6.70 17.08 18.96
CA ASP A 132 6.28 15.70 18.66
C ASP A 132 6.64 14.77 19.82
N ASN A 133 6.13 15.09 21.00
CA ASN A 133 6.42 14.41 22.27
C ASN A 133 5.18 13.68 22.86
N GLY A 134 4.12 13.54 22.05
CA GLY A 134 2.86 12.92 22.45
C GLY A 134 1.96 13.80 23.32
N GLN A 135 2.32 15.06 23.60
CA GLN A 135 1.45 15.99 24.31
C GLN A 135 0.35 16.52 23.38
N VAL A 136 -0.85 16.65 23.94
CA VAL A 136 -2.05 17.11 23.24
C VAL A 136 -2.60 18.32 23.99
N GLU A 137 -2.91 19.39 23.25
CA GLU A 137 -3.53 20.59 23.79
C GLU A 137 -4.78 20.92 22.97
N GLY A 138 -5.93 21.07 23.63
CA GLY A 138 -7.17 21.42 22.93
C GLY A 138 -7.62 20.39 21.88
N ASN A 139 -7.37 19.10 22.13
CA ASN A 139 -7.66 17.96 21.23
C ASN A 139 -6.82 17.92 19.94
N VAL A 140 -5.72 18.67 19.87
CA VAL A 140 -4.79 18.68 18.74
C VAL A 140 -3.39 18.38 19.27
N SER A 141 -2.59 17.64 18.50
CA SER A 141 -1.18 17.42 18.82
C SER A 141 -0.46 18.77 18.93
N LEU A 142 0.44 18.90 19.89
CA LEU A 142 1.18 20.14 20.10
C LEU A 142 2.08 20.46 18.88
N ALA A 143 2.59 19.41 18.20
CA ALA A 143 3.27 19.52 16.92
C ALA A 143 2.38 20.12 15.81
N ASP A 144 1.14 19.67 15.71
CA ASP A 144 0.19 20.14 14.70
C ASP A 144 -0.27 21.57 14.98
N LYS A 145 -0.50 21.90 16.26
CA LYS A 145 -0.85 23.26 16.69
C LYS A 145 0.20 24.26 16.24
N ALA A 146 1.48 23.98 16.48
CA ALA A 146 2.58 24.84 16.06
C ALA A 146 2.67 25.00 14.53
N ARG A 147 2.30 23.96 13.76
CA ARG A 147 2.25 24.04 12.28
C ARG A 147 1.08 24.90 11.81
N PHE A 148 -0.10 24.72 12.39
CA PHE A 148 -1.30 25.48 12.04
C PHE A 148 -1.18 26.97 12.35
N GLU A 149 -0.61 27.31 13.50
CA GLU A 149 -0.38 28.71 13.88
C GLU A 149 0.56 29.42 12.89
N LYS A 150 1.60 28.75 12.39
CA LYS A 150 2.47 29.29 11.34
C LYS A 150 1.73 29.52 10.03
N ILE A 151 0.84 28.61 9.63
CA ILE A 151 0.03 28.74 8.41
C ILE A 151 -0.91 29.95 8.54
N GLU A 152 -1.58 30.09 9.67
CA GLU A 152 -2.51 31.19 9.94
C GLU A 152 -1.79 32.55 10.00
N GLN A 153 -0.58 32.59 10.57
CA GLN A 153 0.26 33.80 10.58
C GLN A 153 0.73 34.21 9.18
N ALA A 154 1.21 33.25 8.38
CA ALA A 154 1.65 33.52 7.00
C ALA A 154 0.49 34.02 6.11
N GLU A 155 -0.73 33.50 6.31
CA GLU A 155 -1.93 33.93 5.61
C GLU A 155 -2.33 35.36 6.01
N ALA A 156 -2.29 35.68 7.31
CA ALA A 156 -2.55 37.03 7.81
C ALA A 156 -1.55 38.06 7.28
N GLU A 157 -0.27 37.71 7.21
CA GLU A 157 0.76 38.59 6.63
C GLU A 157 0.61 38.81 5.13
N ASN A 158 0.18 37.79 4.38
CA ASN A 158 -0.07 37.92 2.94
C ASN A 158 -1.29 38.81 2.66
N ASN A 159 -2.36 38.66 3.44
CA ASN A 159 -3.54 39.51 3.30
C ASN A 159 -3.21 40.98 3.64
N ALA A 160 -2.42 41.22 4.70
CA ALA A 160 -1.99 42.57 5.07
C ALA A 160 -1.02 43.25 4.09
N LYS A 161 -0.44 42.51 3.14
CA LYS A 161 0.41 43.05 2.06
C LYS A 161 -0.35 43.26 0.75
N GLN A 162 -1.58 42.73 0.65
CA GLN A 162 -2.46 42.88 -0.52
C GLN A 162 -3.45 44.04 -0.37
N ASP A 163 -3.64 44.54 0.86
CA ASP A 163 -4.36 45.78 1.21
C ASP A 163 -3.42 47.00 1.21
#